data_AF-Q0FIE7-F1
#
_entry.id   AF-Q0FIE7-F1
#
_cell.length_a   1.000
_cell.length_b   1.000
_cell.length_c   1.000
_cell.angle_alpha   90.00
_cell.angle_beta   90.00
_cell.angle_gamma   90.00
#
_symmetry.space_group_name_H-M   'P 1'
#
loop_
_entity.id
_entity.type
_entity.pdbx_description
1 polymer ?
#
loop_
_entity_poly.entity_id
_entity_poly.type
_entity_poly.pdbx_seq_one_letter_code
_entity_poly.pdbx_strand_id
1 'polypeptide(L)'
;MKLVLGSGSPRRRELLAHLGVVPADIRPPDIDEDPRRGELPRPYCVRLAREKAEAIPAGADEVVLSADTTVALGRRILGKPEDEKQAAEFLTAL
;
A
#
# COMPACT_ATOMS: atom_id res chain seq x y z
N MET A 1 -7.47 8.11 -21.63
CA MET A 1 -7.29 7.67 -20.24
C MET A 1 -5.87 7.23 -20.00
N LYS A 2 -5.16 7.93 -19.13
CA LYS A 2 -3.79 7.65 -18.69
C LYS A 2 -3.81 7.03 -17.30
N LEU A 3 -3.14 5.90 -17.12
CA LEU A 3 -3.02 5.26 -15.80
C LEU A 3 -1.88 5.92 -15.01
N VAL A 4 -2.18 6.36 -13.79
CA VAL A 4 -1.20 6.84 -12.81
C VAL A 4 -1.07 5.78 -11.73
N LEU A 5 0.14 5.30 -11.48
CA LEU A 5 0.41 4.39 -10.36
C LEU A 5 0.62 5.21 -9.09
N GLY A 6 -0.34 5.13 -8.17
CA GLY A 6 -0.32 5.78 -6.88
C GLY A 6 0.52 5.05 -5.83
N SER A 7 1.74 4.67 -6.18
CA SER A 7 2.61 3.85 -5.31
C SER A 7 4.08 3.98 -5.69
N GLY A 8 4.94 4.21 -4.68
CA GLY A 8 6.40 4.15 -4.84
C GLY A 8 7.00 2.74 -4.85
N SER A 9 6.20 1.68 -4.68
CA SER A 9 6.70 0.30 -4.61
C SER A 9 7.17 -0.24 -5.97
N PRO A 10 8.44 -0.67 -6.12
CA PRO A 10 8.94 -1.30 -7.34
C PRO A 10 8.15 -2.57 -7.71
N ARG A 11 7.79 -3.37 -6.72
CA ARG A 11 7.00 -4.61 -6.92
C ARG A 11 5.64 -4.36 -7.57
N ARG A 12 4.96 -3.25 -7.25
CA ARG A 12 3.66 -2.92 -7.86
C ARG A 12 3.81 -2.53 -9.33
N ARG A 13 4.88 -1.81 -9.66
CA ARG A 13 5.23 -1.50 -11.05
C ARG A 13 5.53 -2.78 -11.84
N GLU A 14 6.31 -3.69 -11.26
CA GLU A 14 6.58 -5.00 -11.85
C GLU A 14 5.31 -5.80 -12.09
N LEU A 15 4.38 -5.85 -11.11
CA LEU A 15 3.09 -6.54 -11.27
C LEU A 15 2.27 -5.98 -12.45
N LEU A 16 2.21 -4.66 -12.61
CA LEU A 16 1.56 -4.06 -13.79
C LEU A 16 2.27 -4.44 -15.10
N ALA A 17 3.60 -4.48 -15.09
CA ALA A 17 4.38 -4.88 -16.26
C ALA A 17 4.09 -6.33 -16.68
N HIS A 18 3.87 -7.25 -15.74
CA HIS A 18 3.44 -8.63 -16.05
C HIS A 18 2.08 -8.70 -16.76
N LEU A 19 1.22 -7.70 -16.53
CA LEU A 19 -0.07 -7.56 -17.21
C LEU A 19 0.04 -6.80 -18.54
N GLY A 20 1.25 -6.44 -18.97
CA GLY A 20 1.47 -5.60 -20.16
C GLY A 20 1.05 -4.14 -19.97
N VAL A 21 0.84 -3.71 -18.73
CA VAL A 21 0.39 -2.35 -18.40
C VAL A 21 1.58 -1.52 -17.93
N VAL A 22 1.83 -0.40 -18.62
CA VAL A 22 2.83 0.58 -18.23
C VAL A 22 2.10 1.84 -17.75
N PRO A 23 2.26 2.27 -16.48
CA PRO A 23 1.67 3.51 -16.02
C PRO A 23 2.31 4.69 -16.76
N ALA A 24 1.49 5.68 -17.10
CA ALA A 24 1.95 6.93 -17.71
C ALA A 24 2.74 7.80 -16.73
N ASP A 25 2.48 7.63 -15.42
CA ASP A 25 3.15 8.35 -14.36
C ASP A 25 3.14 7.53 -13.05
N ILE A 26 4.07 7.81 -12.14
CA ILE A 26 4.17 7.17 -10.82
C ILE A 26 4.18 8.28 -9.77
N ARG A 27 3.12 8.34 -8.96
CA ARG A 27 2.93 9.37 -7.93
C ARG A 27 2.80 8.69 -6.57
N PRO A 28 3.88 8.57 -5.78
CA PRO A 28 3.77 8.04 -4.42
C PRO A 28 2.86 8.95 -3.57
N PRO A 29 1.88 8.38 -2.85
CA PRO A 29 1.02 9.16 -1.97
C PRO A 29 1.78 9.58 -0.71
N ASP A 30 1.44 10.76 -0.19
CA ASP A 30 1.93 11.28 1.09
C ASP A 30 0.75 11.31 2.06
N ILE A 31 0.61 10.28 2.89
CA ILE A 31 -0.47 10.12 3.86
C ILE A 31 0.06 9.55 5.18
N ASP A 32 -0.70 9.75 6.25
CA ASP A 32 -0.51 9.03 7.51
C ASP A 32 -0.94 7.56 7.36
N GLU A 33 0.03 6.66 7.51
CA GLU A 33 -0.20 5.22 7.43
C GLU A 33 -0.44 4.58 8.80
N ASP A 34 -0.47 5.33 9.89
CA ASP A 34 -0.63 4.75 11.22
C ASP A 34 -2.03 4.10 11.40
N PRO A 35 -2.10 2.91 12.01
CA PRO A 35 -3.37 2.29 12.35
C PRO A 35 -4.16 3.13 13.36
N ARG A 36 -5.47 3.31 13.12
CA ARG A 36 -6.34 3.97 14.08
C ARG A 36 -6.53 3.08 15.32
N ARG A 37 -6.87 3.70 16.46
CA ARG A 37 -7.08 2.96 17.71
C ARG A 37 -8.15 1.86 17.54
N GLY A 38 -7.74 0.60 17.74
CA GLY A 38 -8.61 -0.56 17.64
C GLY A 38 -8.99 -0.98 16.21
N GLU A 39 -8.35 -0.38 15.20
CA GLU A 39 -8.60 -0.71 13.81
C GLU A 39 -8.14 -2.13 13.49
N LEU A 40 -9.00 -2.89 12.82
CA LEU A 40 -8.70 -4.26 12.43
C LEU A 40 -7.89 -4.29 11.11
N PRO A 41 -7.06 -5.32 10.87
CA PRO A 41 -6.17 -5.36 9.70
C PRO A 41 -6.85 -5.17 8.35
N ARG A 42 -8.02 -5.80 8.15
CA ARG A 42 -8.75 -5.70 6.87
C ARG A 42 -9.33 -4.29 6.64
N PRO A 43 -10.10 -3.71 7.58
CA PRO A 43 -10.52 -2.30 7.48
C PRO A 43 -9.35 -1.33 7.30
N TYR A 44 -8.25 -1.52 8.02
CA TYR A 44 -7.03 -0.72 7.88
C TYR A 44 -6.47 -0.75 6.46
N CYS A 45 -6.25 -1.95 5.89
CA CYS A 45 -5.70 -2.10 4.54
C CYS A 45 -6.62 -1.48 3.47
N VAL A 46 -7.94 -1.66 3.61
CA VAL A 46 -8.93 -1.05 2.70
C VAL A 46 -8.91 0.48 2.81
N ARG A 47 -8.85 1.01 4.03
CA ARG A 47 -8.75 2.45 4.28
C ARG A 47 -7.49 3.01 3.64
N LEU A 48 -6.32 2.44 3.91
CA LEU A 48 -5.07 2.94 3.35
C LEU A 48 -5.04 2.88 1.84
N ALA A 49 -5.51 1.80 1.21
CA ALA A 49 -5.57 1.71 -0.24
C ALA A 49 -6.42 2.84 -0.84
N ARG A 50 -7.52 3.20 -0.18
CA ARG A 50 -8.41 4.28 -0.57
C ARG A 50 -7.80 5.66 -0.32
N GLU A 51 -7.30 5.93 0.88
CA GLU A 51 -6.69 7.21 1.24
C GLU A 51 -5.47 7.51 0.35
N LYS A 52 -4.68 6.47 -0.01
CA LYS A 52 -3.59 6.58 -0.98
C LYS A 52 -4.07 7.01 -2.37
N ALA A 53 -5.22 6.54 -2.83
CA ALA A 53 -5.79 6.96 -4.11
C ALA A 53 -6.35 8.39 -4.04
N GLU A 54 -7.06 8.72 -2.95
CA GLU A 54 -7.69 10.02 -2.75
C GLU A 54 -6.68 11.17 -2.54
N ALA A 55 -5.49 10.87 -1.99
CA ALA A 55 -4.42 11.86 -1.80
C ALA A 55 -3.74 12.30 -3.11
N ILE A 56 -3.95 11.58 -4.21
CA ILE A 56 -3.30 11.88 -5.49
C ILE A 56 -4.29 12.60 -6.40
N PRO A 57 -4.00 13.86 -6.80
CA PRO A 57 -4.86 14.56 -7.74
C PRO A 57 -4.82 13.87 -9.11
N ALA A 58 -6.00 13.57 -9.65
CA ALA A 58 -6.20 13.02 -10.98
C ALA A 58 -6.61 14.14 -11.95
N GLY A 59 -5.93 14.23 -13.09
CA GLY A 59 -6.38 15.07 -14.21
C GLY A 59 -7.64 14.52 -14.89
N ALA A 60 -8.27 15.33 -15.75
CA ALA A 60 -9.54 14.99 -16.40
C ALA A 60 -9.50 13.73 -17.29
N ASP A 61 -8.31 13.31 -17.77
CA ASP A 61 -8.11 12.07 -18.53
C ASP A 61 -7.19 11.07 -17.80
N GLU A 62 -7.13 11.14 -16.46
CA GLU A 62 -6.29 10.26 -15.64
C GLU A 62 -7.13 9.33 -14.76
N VAL A 63 -6.58 8.13 -14.53
CA VAL A 63 -7.08 7.17 -13.54
C VAL A 63 -5.94 6.85 -12.58
N VAL A 64 -6.17 7.05 -11.29
CA VAL A 64 -5.20 6.70 -10.24
C VAL A 64 -5.47 5.28 -9.75
N LEU A 65 -4.44 4.43 -9.76
CA LEU A 65 -4.46 3.11 -9.15
C LEU A 65 -3.52 3.07 -7.95
N SER A 66 -4.09 2.87 -6.76
CA SER A 66 -3.35 2.67 -5.52
C SER A 66 -3.72 1.32 -4.90
N ALA A 67 -2.84 0.81 -4.06
CA ALA A 67 -3.06 -0.42 -3.31
C ALA A 67 -2.33 -0.37 -1.98
N ASP A 68 -2.82 -1.13 -1.01
CA ASP A 68 -2.15 -1.39 0.25
C ASP A 68 -1.92 -2.89 0.46
N THR A 69 -0.95 -3.23 1.32
CA THR A 69 -0.67 -4.62 1.67
C THR A 69 -0.24 -4.65 3.13
N THR A 70 -1.04 -5.34 3.95
CA THR A 70 -0.84 -5.45 5.39
C THR A 70 -0.61 -6.90 5.76
N VAL A 71 0.43 -7.18 6.54
CA VAL A 71 0.63 -8.49 7.19
C VAL A 71 -0.01 -8.43 8.57
N ALA A 72 -0.71 -9.48 8.97
CA ALA A 72 -1.34 -9.55 10.28
C ALA A 72 -1.34 -10.96 10.87
N LEU A 73 -1.22 -11.03 12.19
CA LEU A 73 -1.39 -12.25 12.97
C LEU A 73 -2.62 -12.09 13.87
N GLY A 74 -3.73 -12.73 13.48
CA GLY A 74 -5.04 -12.52 14.10
C GLY A 74 -5.48 -11.06 13.98
N ARG A 75 -5.59 -10.34 15.11
CA ARG A 75 -5.98 -8.93 15.16
C ARG A 75 -4.79 -7.96 15.12
N ARG A 76 -3.56 -8.46 15.22
CA ARG A 76 -2.35 -7.64 15.28
C ARG A 76 -1.84 -7.36 13.88
N ILE A 77 -1.73 -6.08 13.52
CA ILE A 77 -1.02 -5.63 12.32
C ILE A 77 0.49 -5.74 12.61
N LEU A 78 1.22 -6.40 11.71
CA LEU A 78 2.67 -6.46 11.75
C LEU A 78 3.21 -5.41 10.79
N GLY A 79 3.77 -4.33 11.36
CA GLY A 79 4.44 -3.28 10.59
C GLY A 79 5.78 -3.75 10.02
N LYS A 80 6.59 -2.80 9.53
CA LYS A 80 8.00 -3.09 9.27
C LYS A 80 8.68 -3.31 10.62
N PRO A 81 9.51 -4.36 10.76
CA PRO A 81 10.26 -4.55 12.00
C PRO A 81 11.23 -3.37 12.19
N GLU A 82 11.34 -2.88 13.42
CA GLU A 82 12.28 -1.81 13.80
C GLU A 82 13.73 -2.29 13.75
N ASP A 83 13.96 -3.58 14.08
CA ASP A 83 15.28 -4.20 14.13
C ASP A 83 15.23 -5.71 13.78
N GLU A 84 16.40 -6.34 13.71
CA GLU A 84 16.55 -7.77 13.42
C GLU A 84 15.88 -8.67 14.47
N LYS A 85 15.87 -8.24 15.73
CA LYS A 85 15.25 -9.00 16.81
C LYS A 85 13.74 -9.05 16.63
N GLN A 86 13.10 -7.90 16.37
CA GLN A 86 11.66 -7.83 16.09
C GLN A 86 11.30 -8.57 14.80
N ALA A 87 12.19 -8.55 13.79
CA ALA A 87 12.00 -9.37 12.59
C ALA A 87 11.98 -10.87 12.93
N ALA A 88 12.91 -11.36 13.76
CA ALA A 88 12.92 -12.75 14.22
C ALA A 88 11.67 -13.10 15.06
N GLU A 89 11.21 -12.19 15.93
CA GLU A 89 9.96 -12.34 16.67
C GLU A 89 8.75 -12.46 15.73
N PHE A 90 8.68 -11.64 14.68
CA PHE A 90 7.61 -11.76 13.68
C PHE A 90 7.67 -13.10 12.95
N LEU A 91 8.85 -13.52 12.48
CA LEU A 91 9.03 -14.76 11.72
C LEU A 91 8.71 -16.02 12.53
N THR A 92 9.09 -16.05 13.81
CA THR A 92 8.84 -17.19 14.71
C THR A 92 7.39 -17.28 15.20
N ALA A 93 6.60 -16.23 15.00
CA ALA A 93 5.19 -16.19 15.35
C ALA A 93 4.24 -16.57 14.18
N LEU A 94 4.76 -16.75 12.96
CA LEU A 94 4.01 -17.20 11.77
C LEU A 94 3.88 -18.72 11.73
#